data_AF-A0A846PG39-F1
#
_entry.id   AF-A0A846PG39-F1
#
_cell.length_a   1.000
_cell.length_b   1.000
_cell.length_c   1.000
_cell.angle_alpha   90.00
_cell.angle_beta   90.00
_cell.angle_gamma   90.00
#
_symmetry.space_group_name_H-M   'P 1'
#
loop_
_entity.id
_entity.type
_entity.pdbx_description
1 polymer ?
#
loop_
_entity_poly.entity_id
_entity_poly.type
_entity_poly.pdbx_seq_one_letter_code
_entity_poly.pdbx_strand_id
1 'polypeptide(L)'
;MIVSRRIFGMVTALALSVSLSGLMSCGKESPLGSVDSGGRDTIGGPAKDSLPPQPVIDPVLTYSDTAMEAYIEWTAPWDDSPQETVHHYEMRFSYTHAFKAAWDIGIVIPDPPVPLAPGERQRHILRYPLRGRTLYAAIRSVDEAGNRSSVDSVASVHILGYTLSGRCVDVLTGTPIEGLAIRIAASAIYNLTTNSDGRFSLIDVSPGAAVATISTGASSVLYHAVKKRFDIVDDLEQKYLMIPFQEMQLHEELYRNILTLFKALTRTSSVDMSTVLATWTHRPVKCYIPSYVNVNGIDYEAEGRAAAQRWMDVAGFELFTFVDSPPDTGVTVHYKSRSQMGIQIGITRHTDGADGHPIRDDIDLVNDMPSATKLYKIFMHELGHTIRLGHLDFSDFIMYRGTPLPDDITEDETKVVKLLVALPSRIDMAIYDESNP
;
A
#
# COMPACT_ATOMS: atom_id res chain seq x y z
N MET A 1 -15.50 7.66 -17.71
CA MET A 1 -14.23 7.67 -18.47
C MET A 1 -13.51 6.37 -18.15
N ILE A 2 -13.43 5.46 -19.13
CA ILE A 2 -13.04 4.04 -18.94
C ILE A 2 -11.54 3.96 -18.69
N VAL A 3 -11.13 3.52 -17.49
CA VAL A 3 -9.73 3.23 -17.17
C VAL A 3 -9.44 1.77 -17.54
N SER A 4 -8.64 1.58 -18.59
CA SER A 4 -8.16 0.27 -19.03
C SER A 4 -7.18 -0.30 -18.00
N ARG A 5 -7.58 -1.37 -17.29
CA ARG A 5 -6.68 -2.22 -16.51
C ARG A 5 -5.79 -2.99 -17.49
N ARG A 6 -4.49 -2.67 -17.54
CA ARG A 6 -3.49 -3.56 -18.13
C ARG A 6 -3.01 -4.54 -17.08
N ILE A 7 -3.26 -5.83 -17.36
CA ILE A 7 -2.82 -6.98 -16.59
C ILE A 7 -1.31 -7.13 -16.82
N PHE A 8 -0.50 -6.95 -15.77
CA PHE A 8 0.91 -7.34 -15.78
C PHE A 8 1.00 -8.82 -15.43
N GLY A 9 1.50 -9.61 -16.38
CA GLY A 9 1.82 -11.02 -16.16
C GLY A 9 3.02 -11.16 -15.24
N MET A 10 2.83 -11.84 -14.12
CA MET A 10 3.84 -12.30 -13.19
C MET A 10 4.71 -13.34 -13.92
N VAL A 11 5.99 -13.05 -14.17
CA VAL A 11 6.96 -14.07 -14.61
C VAL A 11 7.73 -14.54 -13.39
N THR A 12 7.38 -15.73 -12.93
CA THR A 12 8.02 -16.45 -11.82
C THR A 12 9.39 -16.96 -12.29
N ALA A 13 10.47 -16.56 -11.62
CA ALA A 13 11.81 -17.08 -11.87
C ALA A 13 11.96 -18.47 -11.23
N LEU A 14 12.15 -19.50 -12.06
CA LEU A 14 12.47 -20.86 -11.61
C LEU A 14 14.00 -21.00 -11.54
N ALA A 15 14.54 -21.22 -10.35
CA ALA A 15 15.95 -21.54 -10.15
C ALA A 15 16.21 -23.02 -10.50
N LEU A 16 17.06 -23.29 -11.50
CA LEU A 16 17.55 -24.63 -11.79
C LEU A 16 18.97 -24.77 -11.24
N SER A 17 19.15 -25.60 -10.22
CA SER A 17 20.45 -26.08 -9.75
C SER A 17 20.83 -27.33 -10.54
N VAL A 18 22.05 -27.37 -11.09
CA VAL A 18 22.63 -28.60 -11.65
C VAL A 18 23.84 -28.99 -10.79
N SER A 19 23.73 -30.14 -10.13
CA SER A 19 24.79 -30.79 -9.36
C SER A 19 25.68 -31.63 -10.26
N LEU A 20 26.99 -31.56 -10.04
CA LEU A 20 28.04 -32.30 -10.72
C LEU A 20 28.32 -33.64 -10.01
N SER A 21 28.36 -34.75 -10.75
CA SER A 21 28.90 -36.04 -10.25
C SER A 21 29.40 -36.98 -11.34
N GLY A 22 30.73 -37.20 -11.37
CA GLY A 22 31.38 -38.51 -11.25
C GLY A 22 31.44 -39.55 -12.40
N LEU A 23 32.65 -39.68 -12.97
CA LEU A 23 33.51 -40.90 -13.13
C LEU A 23 33.31 -41.99 -14.23
N MET A 24 34.37 -42.10 -15.07
CA MET A 24 35.16 -43.28 -15.55
C MET A 24 34.50 -44.51 -16.23
N SER A 25 35.04 -44.92 -17.41
CA SER A 25 35.86 -46.15 -17.58
C SER A 25 36.33 -46.44 -19.04
N CYS A 26 37.66 -46.59 -19.18
CA CYS A 26 38.52 -47.55 -19.93
C CYS A 26 38.16 -48.24 -21.27
N GLY A 27 39.15 -48.31 -22.18
CA GLY A 27 39.29 -49.28 -23.28
C GLY A 27 40.62 -49.16 -24.06
N LYS A 28 41.41 -50.25 -24.11
CA LYS A 28 42.85 -50.38 -24.48
C LYS A 28 43.19 -50.56 -25.98
N GLU A 29 44.43 -50.12 -26.35
CA GLU A 29 45.53 -50.71 -27.20
C GLU A 29 45.22 -51.34 -28.58
N SER A 30 46.01 -51.35 -29.67
CA SER A 30 47.38 -50.97 -30.15
C SER A 30 47.48 -51.53 -31.63
N PRO A 31 48.60 -51.58 -32.42
CA PRO A 31 49.92 -50.88 -32.46
C PRO A 31 50.43 -50.50 -33.91
N LEU A 32 51.71 -50.04 -33.97
CA LEU A 32 52.75 -50.18 -35.05
C LEU A 32 52.99 -49.08 -36.12
N GLY A 33 54.24 -48.57 -36.17
CA GLY A 33 55.14 -48.82 -37.32
C GLY A 33 55.49 -47.69 -38.31
N SER A 34 56.59 -46.98 -38.02
CA SER A 34 57.65 -46.39 -38.91
C SER A 34 57.47 -46.09 -40.42
N VAL A 35 57.86 -44.84 -40.78
CA VAL A 35 58.71 -44.36 -41.91
C VAL A 35 58.23 -44.53 -43.37
N ASP A 36 57.96 -43.40 -44.06
CA ASP A 36 58.67 -43.05 -45.30
C ASP A 36 58.57 -41.55 -45.65
N SER A 37 59.63 -41.10 -46.32
CA SER A 37 59.99 -39.81 -46.88
C SER A 37 59.22 -39.43 -48.16
N GLY A 38 59.15 -38.12 -48.45
CA GLY A 38 58.79 -37.63 -49.79
C GLY A 38 57.92 -36.38 -49.77
N GLY A 39 58.52 -35.21 -50.03
CA GLY A 39 57.79 -33.95 -50.14
C GLY A 39 56.83 -33.91 -51.32
N ARG A 40 55.71 -33.22 -51.13
CA ARG A 40 55.08 -32.38 -52.16
C ARG A 40 54.09 -31.41 -51.53
N ASP A 41 54.41 -30.15 -51.77
CA ASP A 41 53.60 -28.94 -51.67
C ASP A 41 52.10 -29.22 -51.90
N THR A 42 51.28 -28.96 -50.87
CA THR A 42 49.82 -28.80 -51.00
C THR A 42 49.39 -27.64 -50.10
N ILE A 43 49.33 -26.46 -50.71
CA ILE A 43 48.38 -25.37 -50.47
C ILE A 43 47.87 -25.31 -49.02
N GLY A 44 48.59 -24.58 -48.17
CA GLY A 44 48.01 -24.09 -46.94
C GLY A 44 46.77 -23.28 -47.29
N GLY A 45 45.57 -23.75 -46.90
CA GLY A 45 44.39 -22.90 -46.87
C GLY A 45 44.70 -21.63 -46.08
N PRO A 46 43.99 -20.50 -46.31
CA PRO A 46 44.23 -19.29 -45.53
C PRO A 46 44.23 -19.66 -44.05
N ALA A 47 45.30 -19.27 -43.34
CA ALA A 47 45.39 -19.50 -41.91
C ALA A 47 44.11 -18.96 -41.27
N LYS A 48 43.47 -19.77 -40.42
CA LYS A 48 42.28 -19.32 -39.69
C LYS A 48 42.65 -18.05 -38.94
N ASP A 49 41.91 -16.98 -39.19
CA ASP A 49 42.10 -15.75 -38.43
C ASP A 49 41.95 -16.03 -36.92
N SER A 50 42.88 -15.44 -36.16
CA SER A 50 43.06 -15.64 -34.73
C SER A 50 43.27 -14.32 -33.98
N LEU A 51 43.28 -13.19 -34.68
CA LEU A 51 43.42 -11.89 -34.08
C LEU A 51 42.04 -11.41 -33.62
N PRO A 52 41.84 -11.10 -32.34
CA PRO A 52 40.57 -10.57 -31.89
C PRO A 52 40.44 -9.09 -32.26
N PRO A 53 39.20 -8.60 -32.48
CA PRO A 53 38.95 -7.20 -32.73
C PRO A 53 39.31 -6.33 -31.53
N GLN A 54 39.44 -5.03 -31.78
CA GLN A 54 39.68 -4.06 -30.72
C GLN A 54 38.55 -4.11 -29.66
N PRO A 55 38.91 -4.11 -28.35
CA PRO A 55 37.91 -4.01 -27.30
C PRO A 55 37.22 -2.65 -27.31
N VAL A 56 35.95 -2.63 -26.90
CA VAL A 56 35.23 -1.38 -26.63
C VAL A 56 35.75 -0.81 -25.30
N ILE A 57 36.44 0.33 -25.34
CA ILE A 57 37.11 0.92 -24.18
C ILE A 57 36.37 2.09 -23.54
N ASP A 58 35.41 2.70 -24.25
CA ASP A 58 34.70 3.92 -23.85
C ASP A 58 33.17 3.78 -23.71
N PRO A 59 32.62 2.65 -23.21
CA PRO A 59 31.19 2.55 -23.02
C PRO A 59 30.72 3.54 -21.94
N VAL A 60 29.67 4.29 -22.25
CA VAL A 60 29.00 5.22 -21.34
C VAL A 60 27.57 4.76 -21.15
N LEU A 61 27.12 4.75 -19.89
CA LEU A 61 25.74 4.47 -19.53
C LEU A 61 25.08 5.76 -19.02
N THR A 62 23.92 6.08 -19.56
CA THR A 62 23.05 7.16 -19.08
C THR A 62 21.64 6.64 -18.84
N TYR A 63 20.87 7.32 -18.00
CA TYR A 63 19.49 6.96 -17.68
C TYR A 63 18.57 8.17 -17.90
N SER A 64 17.47 7.96 -18.63
CA SER A 64 16.40 8.94 -18.80
C SER A 64 15.20 8.51 -17.99
N ASP A 65 14.90 9.27 -16.94
CA ASP A 65 13.76 8.97 -16.08
C ASP A 65 12.42 9.15 -16.80
N THR A 66 12.32 10.18 -17.65
CA THR A 66 11.12 10.45 -18.46
C THR A 66 10.83 9.35 -19.47
N ALA A 67 11.87 8.78 -20.09
CA ALA A 67 11.70 7.69 -21.04
C ALA A 67 11.66 6.30 -20.39
N MET A 68 12.08 6.18 -19.12
CA MET A 68 12.30 4.93 -18.41
C MET A 68 13.24 3.98 -19.18
N GLU A 69 14.31 4.56 -19.75
CA GLU A 69 15.28 3.87 -20.60
C GLU A 69 16.71 4.16 -20.15
N ALA A 70 17.58 3.16 -20.25
CA ALA A 70 19.02 3.34 -20.13
C ALA A 70 19.67 3.29 -21.51
N TYR A 71 20.58 4.22 -21.80
CA TYR A 71 21.30 4.30 -23.06
C TYR A 71 22.75 3.89 -22.84
N ILE A 72 23.20 2.90 -23.62
CA ILE A 72 24.60 2.51 -23.71
C ILE A 72 25.15 3.14 -24.97
N GLU A 73 26.20 3.95 -24.87
CA GLU A 73 26.84 4.62 -25.99
C GLU A 73 28.34 4.36 -26.00
N TRP A 74 28.91 4.08 -27.17
CA TRP A 74 30.34 3.76 -27.32
C TRP A 74 30.86 4.21 -28.69
N THR A 75 32.19 4.15 -28.86
CA THR A 75 32.84 4.34 -30.16
C THR A 75 33.04 2.99 -30.84
N ALA A 76 32.57 2.84 -32.08
CA ALA A 76 32.68 1.59 -32.82
C ALA A 76 34.17 1.19 -33.00
N PRO A 77 34.57 -0.02 -32.56
CA PRO A 77 35.93 -0.50 -32.70
C PRO A 77 36.20 -0.96 -34.14
N TRP A 78 37.48 -1.21 -34.42
CA TRP A 78 37.93 -1.89 -35.63
C TRP A 78 38.42 -3.31 -35.32
N ASP A 79 38.63 -4.10 -36.36
CA ASP A 79 39.03 -5.50 -36.27
C ASP A 79 40.55 -5.73 -36.48
N ASP A 80 40.96 -6.15 -37.69
CA ASP A 80 42.37 -6.33 -38.06
C ASP A 80 42.99 -5.05 -38.63
N SER A 81 42.18 -4.18 -39.23
CA SER A 81 42.61 -2.89 -39.78
C SER A 81 41.68 -1.74 -39.40
N PRO A 82 42.17 -0.49 -39.30
CA PRO A 82 41.35 0.66 -38.87
C PRO A 82 40.13 1.00 -39.74
N GLN A 83 40.02 0.40 -40.93
CA GLN A 83 38.87 0.58 -41.84
C GLN A 83 37.85 -0.56 -41.73
N GLU A 84 38.21 -1.63 -41.02
CA GLU A 84 37.44 -2.86 -40.96
C GLU A 84 36.47 -2.83 -39.78
N THR A 85 35.20 -3.04 -40.11
CA THR A 85 34.10 -3.10 -39.15
C THR A 85 34.07 -4.47 -38.49
N VAL A 86 33.96 -4.50 -37.17
CA VAL A 86 33.73 -5.74 -36.43
C VAL A 86 32.44 -6.42 -36.89
N HIS A 87 32.40 -7.76 -36.93
CA HIS A 87 31.24 -8.48 -37.46
C HIS A 87 29.97 -8.31 -36.61
N HIS A 88 30.09 -8.41 -35.29
CA HIS A 88 28.98 -8.17 -34.35
C HIS A 88 29.44 -7.86 -32.92
N TYR A 89 28.49 -7.49 -32.06
CA TYR A 89 28.73 -7.32 -30.62
C TYR A 89 28.11 -8.44 -29.80
N GLU A 90 28.75 -8.80 -28.69
CA GLU A 90 28.13 -9.48 -27.56
C GLU A 90 27.95 -8.44 -26.43
N MET A 91 26.70 -8.18 -26.04
CA MET A 91 26.38 -7.18 -25.02
C MET A 91 25.77 -7.85 -23.78
N ARG A 92 26.21 -7.42 -22.59
CA ARG A 92 25.65 -7.90 -21.32
C ARG A 92 25.47 -6.78 -20.32
N PHE A 93 24.49 -6.96 -19.44
CA PHE A 93 24.27 -6.08 -18.29
C PHE A 93 24.11 -6.87 -16.99
N SER A 94 24.27 -6.19 -15.86
CA SER A 94 24.03 -6.74 -14.54
C SER A 94 23.61 -5.64 -13.56
N TYR A 95 22.96 -6.03 -12.47
CA TYR A 95 22.70 -5.16 -11.32
C TYR A 95 23.64 -5.46 -10.14
N THR A 96 24.65 -6.31 -10.35
CA THR A 96 25.61 -6.70 -9.32
C THR A 96 26.98 -6.12 -9.63
N HIS A 97 27.63 -5.54 -8.62
CA HIS A 97 28.98 -4.96 -8.75
C HIS A 97 30.03 -6.00 -9.19
N ALA A 98 29.82 -7.28 -8.86
CA ALA A 98 30.69 -8.39 -9.26
C ALA A 98 30.87 -8.52 -10.78
N PHE A 99 29.91 -8.02 -11.57
CA PHE A 99 29.99 -8.06 -13.03
C PHE A 99 31.22 -7.32 -13.59
N LYS A 100 31.74 -6.32 -12.86
CA LYS A 100 32.99 -5.63 -13.23
C LYS A 100 34.21 -6.56 -13.28
N ALA A 101 34.17 -7.68 -12.55
CA ALA A 101 35.25 -8.66 -12.50
C ALA A 101 34.90 -9.99 -13.17
N ALA A 102 33.62 -10.21 -13.51
CA ALA A 102 33.14 -11.49 -14.03
C ALA A 102 32.03 -11.27 -15.08
N TRP A 103 32.44 -11.03 -16.33
CA TRP A 103 31.54 -10.78 -17.47
C TRP A 103 30.44 -11.85 -17.63
N ASP A 104 30.77 -13.12 -17.41
CA ASP A 104 29.86 -14.22 -17.71
C ASP A 104 28.65 -14.31 -16.76
N ILE A 105 28.65 -13.58 -15.64
CA ILE A 105 27.48 -13.49 -14.74
C ILE A 105 26.41 -12.53 -15.26
N GLY A 106 26.74 -11.72 -16.27
CA GLY A 106 25.81 -10.75 -16.84
C GLY A 106 24.70 -11.39 -17.66
N ILE A 107 23.56 -10.72 -17.69
CA ILE A 107 22.40 -11.05 -18.52
C ILE A 107 22.69 -10.58 -19.95
N VAL A 108 22.47 -11.47 -20.92
CA VAL A 108 22.65 -11.16 -22.35
C VAL A 108 21.61 -10.14 -22.79
N ILE A 109 22.07 -9.10 -23.48
CA ILE A 109 21.22 -8.15 -24.22
C ILE A 109 20.98 -8.77 -25.61
N PRO A 110 19.74 -9.16 -25.94
CA PRO A 110 19.45 -9.69 -27.27
C PRO A 110 19.52 -8.58 -28.32
N ASP A 111 19.74 -8.98 -29.57
CA ASP A 111 19.69 -8.10 -30.75
C ASP A 111 20.53 -6.81 -30.61
N PRO A 112 21.85 -6.94 -30.38
CA PRO A 112 22.75 -5.80 -30.41
C PRO A 112 22.68 -5.11 -31.79
N PRO A 113 22.91 -3.79 -31.85
CA PRO A 113 22.84 -3.06 -33.12
C PRO A 113 23.94 -3.55 -34.06
N VAL A 114 23.65 -3.54 -35.37
CA VAL A 114 24.67 -3.82 -36.41
C VAL A 114 25.84 -2.86 -36.23
N PRO A 115 27.10 -3.34 -36.15
CA PRO A 115 28.26 -2.48 -35.98
C PRO A 115 28.37 -1.37 -37.05
N LEU A 116 28.70 -0.16 -36.61
CA LEU A 116 28.97 0.98 -37.48
C LEU A 116 30.44 0.97 -37.96
N ALA A 117 30.78 1.90 -38.87
CA ALA A 117 32.16 2.07 -39.29
C ALA A 117 33.06 2.45 -38.09
N PRO A 118 34.33 1.99 -38.04
CA PRO A 118 35.22 2.32 -36.95
C PRO A 118 35.31 3.82 -36.66
N GLY A 119 35.26 4.19 -35.38
CA GLY A 119 35.29 5.58 -34.92
C GLY A 119 33.93 6.29 -34.89
N GLU A 120 32.88 5.73 -35.46
CA GLU A 120 31.53 6.29 -35.34
C GLU A 120 30.93 6.07 -33.95
N ARG A 121 30.10 7.02 -33.49
CA ARG A 121 29.36 6.87 -32.23
C ARG A 121 28.16 5.96 -32.45
N GLN A 122 28.09 4.92 -31.62
CA GLN A 122 27.03 3.92 -31.65
C GLN A 122 26.29 3.87 -30.32
N ARG A 123 25.01 3.45 -30.36
CA ARG A 123 24.15 3.37 -29.18
C ARG A 123 23.22 2.15 -29.19
N HIS A 124 22.89 1.68 -27.99
CA HIS A 124 21.83 0.70 -27.73
C HIS A 124 20.92 1.19 -26.60
N ILE A 125 19.64 0.81 -26.66
CA ILE A 125 18.62 1.22 -25.67
C ILE A 125 18.21 0.01 -24.85
N LEU A 126 18.50 0.02 -23.56
CA LEU A 126 17.96 -0.93 -22.61
C LEU A 126 16.64 -0.39 -22.04
N ARG A 127 15.53 -1.02 -22.44
CA ARG A 127 14.18 -0.62 -22.03
C ARG A 127 13.81 -1.20 -20.67
N TYR A 128 13.07 -0.43 -19.88
CA TYR A 128 12.52 -0.83 -18.58
C TYR A 128 13.58 -1.38 -17.60
N PRO A 129 14.70 -0.66 -17.36
CA PRO A 129 15.67 -1.09 -16.36
C PRO A 129 15.03 -1.11 -14.97
N LEU A 130 15.49 -2.03 -14.11
CA LEU A 130 15.04 -2.12 -12.74
C LEU A 130 15.49 -0.88 -11.96
N ARG A 131 14.54 -0.23 -11.29
CA ARG A 131 14.75 1.01 -10.55
C ARG A 131 15.41 0.82 -9.19
N GLY A 132 15.96 1.92 -8.67
CA GLY A 132 16.54 2.05 -7.33
C GLY A 132 17.81 1.23 -7.12
N ARG A 133 18.62 1.08 -8.17
CA ARG A 133 19.85 0.29 -8.17
C ARG A 133 20.79 0.67 -9.31
N THR A 134 22.06 0.34 -9.15
CA THR A 134 23.07 0.54 -10.19
C THR A 134 22.98 -0.53 -11.27
N LEU A 135 22.85 -0.09 -12.52
CA LEU A 135 22.99 -0.89 -13.72
C LEU A 135 24.45 -0.85 -14.18
N TYR A 136 25.01 -2.00 -14.51
CA TYR A 136 26.31 -2.15 -15.14
C TYR A 136 26.10 -2.75 -16.53
N ALA A 137 26.85 -2.28 -17.53
CA ALA A 137 26.84 -2.87 -18.87
C ALA A 137 28.24 -2.85 -19.47
N ALA A 138 28.52 -3.83 -20.31
CA ALA A 138 29.73 -3.86 -21.11
C ALA A 138 29.44 -4.49 -22.47
N ILE A 139 30.42 -4.35 -23.36
CA ILE A 139 30.33 -4.71 -24.76
C ILE A 139 31.60 -5.45 -25.13
N ARG A 140 31.44 -6.55 -25.86
CA ARG A 140 32.53 -7.30 -26.47
C ARG A 140 32.35 -7.29 -27.98
N SER A 141 33.43 -7.07 -28.70
CA SER A 141 33.46 -7.14 -30.17
C SER A 141 33.78 -8.56 -30.61
N VAL A 142 33.21 -8.97 -31.74
CA VAL A 142 33.44 -10.28 -32.34
C VAL A 142 33.61 -10.13 -33.85
N ASP A 143 34.65 -10.74 -34.40
CA ASP A 143 34.97 -10.76 -35.83
C ASP A 143 34.19 -11.85 -36.59
N GLU A 144 34.43 -11.98 -37.89
CA GLU A 144 33.82 -12.99 -38.76
C GLU A 144 34.35 -14.41 -38.52
N ALA A 145 35.56 -14.55 -37.97
CA ALA A 145 36.18 -15.82 -37.60
C ALA A 145 35.72 -16.34 -36.23
N GLY A 146 35.00 -15.51 -35.46
CA GLY A 146 34.49 -15.75 -34.13
C GLY A 146 35.49 -15.47 -33.00
N ASN A 147 36.61 -14.76 -33.25
CA ASN A 147 37.48 -14.31 -32.17
C ASN A 147 36.83 -13.12 -31.44
N ARG A 148 37.17 -12.99 -30.17
CA ARG A 148 36.45 -12.14 -29.20
C ARG A 148 37.43 -11.19 -28.56
N SER A 149 37.06 -9.92 -28.51
CA SER A 149 37.80 -8.93 -27.73
C SER A 149 37.78 -9.25 -26.23
N SER A 150 38.74 -8.70 -25.49
CA SER A 150 38.62 -8.57 -24.04
C SER A 150 37.46 -7.63 -23.67
N VAL A 151 37.07 -7.65 -22.39
CA VAL A 151 36.10 -6.71 -21.81
C VAL A 151 36.85 -5.83 -20.83
N ASP A 152 37.38 -4.72 -21.33
CA ASP A 152 38.30 -3.88 -20.55
C ASP A 152 37.61 -2.74 -19.81
N SER A 153 36.37 -2.43 -20.19
CA SER A 153 35.59 -1.35 -19.61
C SER A 153 34.15 -1.77 -19.34
N VAL A 154 33.69 -1.52 -18.12
CA VAL A 154 32.31 -1.77 -17.69
C VAL A 154 31.70 -0.44 -17.28
N ALA A 155 30.75 0.02 -18.08
CA ALA A 155 29.97 1.21 -17.80
C ALA A 155 29.01 0.96 -16.63
N SER A 156 28.65 2.01 -15.90
CA SER A 156 27.61 1.92 -14.87
C SER A 156 26.80 3.21 -14.76
N VAL A 157 25.52 3.09 -14.44
CA VAL A 157 24.63 4.21 -14.11
C VAL A 157 23.70 3.82 -12.97
N HIS A 158 23.39 4.76 -12.07
CA HIS A 158 22.35 4.55 -11.07
C HIS A 158 20.98 4.81 -11.67
N ILE A 159 20.13 3.79 -11.67
CA ILE A 159 18.74 3.91 -12.09
C ILE A 159 17.94 4.41 -10.88
N LEU A 160 17.38 5.61 -11.00
CA LEU A 160 16.64 6.23 -9.89
C LEU A 160 15.50 5.32 -9.42
N GLY A 161 15.33 5.25 -8.10
CA GLY A 161 14.17 4.68 -7.43
C GLY A 161 12.93 5.54 -7.63
N TYR A 162 11.91 5.31 -6.81
CA TYR A 162 10.66 6.04 -6.85
C TYR A 162 10.64 7.20 -5.87
N THR A 163 9.76 8.16 -6.13
CA THR A 163 9.42 9.24 -5.21
C THR A 163 8.34 8.78 -4.25
N LEU A 164 8.62 8.85 -2.95
CA LEU A 164 7.64 8.62 -1.91
C LEU A 164 7.35 9.93 -1.19
N SER A 165 6.12 10.38 -1.26
CA SER A 165 5.64 11.57 -0.56
C SER A 165 4.44 11.24 0.32
N GLY A 166 4.16 12.13 1.26
CA GLY A 166 2.93 12.03 2.02
C GLY A 166 2.49 13.36 2.60
N ARG A 167 1.22 13.39 2.98
CA ARG A 167 0.58 14.52 3.66
C ARG A 167 -0.16 14.05 4.91
N CYS A 168 0.18 14.66 6.04
CA CYS A 168 -0.43 14.45 7.34
C CYS A 168 -1.38 15.60 7.65
N VAL A 169 -2.61 15.27 8.04
CA VAL A 169 -3.62 16.24 8.45
C VAL A 169 -4.27 15.81 9.75
N ASP A 170 -4.70 16.79 10.53
CA ASP A 170 -5.55 16.56 11.69
C ASP A 170 -6.90 16.02 11.21
N VAL A 171 -7.32 14.89 11.77
CA VAL A 171 -8.53 14.21 11.30
C VAL A 171 -9.78 15.04 11.54
N LEU A 172 -9.87 15.78 12.65
CA LEU A 172 -11.07 16.49 13.07
C LEU A 172 -11.24 17.81 12.32
N THR A 173 -10.14 18.49 12.01
CA THR A 173 -10.15 19.84 11.40
C THR A 173 -9.73 19.85 9.93
N GLY A 174 -9.04 18.81 9.47
CA GLY A 174 -8.46 18.74 8.13
C GLY A 174 -7.22 19.62 7.93
N THR A 175 -6.74 20.30 8.97
CA THR A 175 -5.58 21.19 8.87
C THR A 175 -4.29 20.39 8.67
N PRO A 176 -3.36 20.84 7.83
CA PRO A 176 -2.04 20.24 7.76
C PRO A 176 -1.28 20.37 9.08
N ILE A 177 -0.43 19.37 9.40
CA ILE A 177 0.30 19.32 10.67
C ILE A 177 1.80 19.39 10.43
N GLU A 178 2.43 20.46 10.91
CA GLU A 178 3.88 20.65 10.93
C GLU A 178 4.54 19.89 12.09
N GLY A 179 5.78 19.44 11.90
CA GLY A 179 6.61 18.95 13.00
C GLY A 179 6.42 17.47 13.37
N LEU A 180 5.56 16.72 12.67
CA LEU A 180 5.41 15.28 12.92
C LEU A 180 6.68 14.52 12.54
N ALA A 181 7.09 13.58 13.37
CA ALA A 181 8.22 12.71 13.07
C ALA A 181 7.78 11.58 12.14
N ILE A 182 8.47 11.42 11.02
CA ILE A 182 8.20 10.39 10.02
C ILE A 182 9.39 9.43 9.97
N ARG A 183 9.13 8.14 10.13
CA ARG A 183 10.10 7.07 9.92
C ARG A 183 9.62 6.14 8.83
N ILE A 184 10.34 6.09 7.71
CA ILE A 184 10.08 5.13 6.63
C ILE A 184 11.13 4.02 6.70
N ALA A 185 10.70 2.79 6.94
CA ALA A 185 11.54 1.61 6.79
C ALA A 185 11.22 0.91 5.46
N ALA A 186 12.15 0.97 4.51
CA ALA A 186 12.13 0.29 3.22
C ALA A 186 13.45 -0.48 3.05
N SER A 187 14.12 -0.40 1.89
CA SER A 187 15.49 -0.91 1.70
C SER A 187 16.51 -0.24 2.63
N ALA A 188 16.19 0.95 3.12
CA ALA A 188 16.90 1.68 4.17
C ALA A 188 15.89 2.32 5.14
N ILE A 189 16.40 2.91 6.22
CA ILE A 189 15.59 3.68 7.17
C ILE A 189 15.78 5.17 6.87
N TYR A 190 14.67 5.87 6.66
CA TYR A 190 14.62 7.31 6.45
C TYR A 190 13.89 7.96 7.62
N ASN A 191 14.45 9.03 8.17
CA ASN A 191 13.80 9.84 9.21
C ASN A 191 13.59 11.25 8.66
N LEU A 192 12.36 11.76 8.75
CA LEU A 192 11.94 13.05 8.21
C LEU A 192 11.03 13.74 9.22
N THR A 193 10.68 14.97 8.90
CA THR A 193 9.67 15.74 9.62
C THR A 193 8.71 16.38 8.61
N THR A 194 7.43 16.52 8.97
CA THR A 194 6.48 17.26 8.13
C THR A 194 6.77 18.76 8.16
N ASN A 195 6.67 19.40 6.99
CA ASN A 195 6.74 20.87 6.88
C ASN A 195 5.41 21.55 7.26
N SER A 196 5.34 22.87 7.12
CA SER A 196 4.15 23.69 7.43
C SER A 196 2.88 23.29 6.63
N ASP A 197 3.03 22.68 5.46
CA ASP A 197 1.92 22.14 4.66
C ASP A 197 1.54 20.69 5.05
N GLY A 198 2.14 20.17 6.12
CA GLY A 198 1.97 18.81 6.61
C GLY A 198 2.59 17.75 5.70
N ARG A 199 3.56 18.12 4.85
CA ARG A 199 4.11 17.25 3.81
C ARG A 199 5.52 16.76 4.12
N PHE A 200 5.84 15.57 3.61
CA PHE A 200 7.19 15.03 3.52
C PHE A 200 7.43 14.42 2.13
N SER A 201 8.68 14.33 1.69
CA SER A 201 9.04 13.71 0.41
C SER A 201 10.42 13.05 0.49
N LEU A 202 10.56 11.91 -0.16
CA LEU A 202 11.78 11.18 -0.42
C LEU A 202 11.87 10.92 -1.92
N ILE A 203 13.05 11.06 -2.47
CA ILE A 203 13.37 10.70 -3.86
C ILE A 203 14.32 9.51 -3.84
N ASP A 204 14.36 8.77 -4.96
CA ASP A 204 15.29 7.65 -5.17
C ASP A 204 15.12 6.50 -4.15
N VAL A 205 13.87 6.19 -3.79
CA VAL A 205 13.57 5.07 -2.88
C VAL A 205 13.46 3.77 -3.67
N SER A 206 14.22 2.75 -3.28
CA SER A 206 14.18 1.45 -3.97
C SER A 206 12.77 0.82 -3.92
N PRO A 207 12.35 0.12 -4.98
CA PRO A 207 11.10 -0.63 -4.99
C PRO A 207 11.07 -1.72 -3.92
N GLY A 208 9.88 -2.02 -3.39
CA GLY A 208 9.66 -3.10 -2.42
C GLY A 208 8.77 -2.71 -1.25
N ALA A 209 8.61 -3.63 -0.30
CA ALA A 209 7.78 -3.41 0.87
C ALA A 209 8.36 -2.32 1.78
N ALA A 210 7.48 -1.46 2.27
CA ALA A 210 7.81 -0.36 3.17
C ALA A 210 6.82 -0.25 4.33
N VAL A 211 7.30 0.36 5.42
CA VAL A 211 6.50 0.71 6.59
C VAL A 211 6.73 2.18 6.92
N ALA A 212 5.68 2.98 6.89
CA ALA A 212 5.69 4.33 7.44
C ALA A 212 5.20 4.28 8.89
N THR A 213 5.98 4.89 9.78
CA THR A 213 5.58 5.21 11.15
C THR A 213 5.58 6.73 11.29
N ILE A 214 4.44 7.29 11.69
CA ILE A 214 4.26 8.72 11.95
C ILE A 214 3.95 8.87 13.42
N SER A 215 4.67 9.73 14.13
CA SER A 215 4.42 10.05 15.53
C SER A 215 4.46 11.57 15.76
N THR A 216 4.06 12.01 16.95
CA THR A 216 3.94 13.43 17.32
C THR A 216 5.15 14.27 16.95
N GLY A 217 6.37 13.78 17.20
CA GLY A 217 7.58 14.56 16.94
C GLY A 217 7.59 15.89 17.68
N ALA A 218 7.82 16.98 16.97
CA ALA A 218 7.83 18.36 17.46
C ALA A 218 6.51 19.12 17.20
N SER A 219 5.44 18.43 16.79
CA SER A 219 4.12 19.03 16.65
C SER A 219 3.66 19.67 17.96
N SER A 220 2.98 20.81 17.87
CA SER A 220 2.40 21.51 19.03
C SER A 220 1.21 20.79 19.65
N VAL A 221 0.56 19.90 18.90
CA VAL A 221 -0.52 19.02 19.34
C VAL A 221 -0.01 17.59 19.38
N LEU A 222 -0.35 16.86 20.45
CA LEU A 222 -0.05 15.44 20.60
C LEU A 222 -0.98 14.62 19.70
N TYR A 223 -0.44 13.64 18.97
CA TYR A 223 -1.18 12.76 18.07
C TYR A 223 -0.88 11.30 18.33
N HIS A 224 -1.89 10.44 18.20
CA HIS A 224 -1.67 8.99 18.18
C HIS A 224 -0.78 8.60 17.01
N ALA A 225 0.19 7.72 17.26
CA ALA A 225 1.09 7.26 16.22
C ALA A 225 0.35 6.42 15.18
N VAL A 226 0.76 6.57 13.92
CA VAL A 226 0.24 5.80 12.78
C VAL A 226 1.32 4.90 12.23
N LYS A 227 1.01 3.63 11.99
CA LYS A 227 1.89 2.64 11.35
C LYS A 227 1.20 2.00 10.16
N LYS A 228 1.66 2.32 8.95
CA LYS A 228 1.07 1.84 7.70
C LYS A 228 2.09 1.07 6.87
N ARG A 229 1.69 -0.10 6.37
CA ARG A 229 2.46 -0.93 5.43
C ARG A 229 1.98 -0.68 4.00
N PHE A 230 2.88 -0.67 3.04
CA PHE A 230 2.59 -0.52 1.61
C PHE A 230 3.77 -1.02 0.77
N ASP A 231 3.55 -1.25 -0.53
CA ASP A 231 4.60 -1.60 -1.48
C ASP A 231 4.93 -0.40 -2.37
N ILE A 232 6.23 -0.16 -2.56
CA ILE A 232 6.75 0.86 -3.47
C ILE A 232 6.96 0.20 -4.83
N VAL A 233 6.05 0.48 -5.74
CA VAL A 233 6.07 -0.04 -7.13
C VAL A 233 5.97 1.07 -8.17
N ASP A 234 5.73 2.30 -7.73
CA ASP A 234 5.67 3.52 -8.52
C ASP A 234 5.95 4.73 -7.61
N ASP A 235 5.92 5.93 -8.18
CA ASP A 235 5.82 7.16 -7.40
C ASP A 235 4.51 7.16 -6.59
N LEU A 236 4.60 7.47 -5.30
CA LEU A 236 3.49 7.36 -4.36
C LEU A 236 3.31 8.66 -3.56
N GLU A 237 2.06 9.10 -3.46
CA GLU A 237 1.63 10.11 -2.48
C GLU A 237 0.64 9.47 -1.50
N GLN A 238 1.00 9.45 -0.21
CA GLN A 238 0.19 8.87 0.85
C GLN A 238 -0.51 9.96 1.67
N LYS A 239 -1.79 9.76 2.00
CA LYS A 239 -2.49 10.59 2.98
C LYS A 239 -2.54 9.90 4.33
N TYR A 240 -2.20 10.64 5.38
CA TYR A 240 -2.28 10.20 6.78
C TYR A 240 -3.23 11.11 7.54
N LEU A 241 -4.26 10.51 8.13
CA LEU A 241 -5.16 11.18 9.06
C LEU A 241 -4.59 10.96 10.46
N MET A 242 -4.29 12.03 11.16
CA MET A 242 -3.73 11.97 12.51
C MET A 242 -4.85 12.21 13.51
N ILE A 243 -5.01 11.28 14.46
CA ILE A 243 -6.01 11.38 15.53
C ILE A 243 -5.36 12.14 16.69
N PRO A 244 -5.85 13.34 17.05
CA PRO A 244 -5.29 14.08 18.17
C PRO A 244 -5.49 13.28 19.45
N PHE A 245 -4.47 13.26 20.30
CA PHE A 245 -4.55 12.64 21.61
C PHE A 245 -5.48 13.46 22.50
N GLN A 246 -6.49 12.82 23.08
CA GLN A 246 -7.41 13.44 24.03
C GLN A 246 -7.64 12.45 25.16
N GLU A 247 -7.51 12.92 26.40
CA GLU A 247 -7.85 12.14 27.58
C GLU A 247 -9.38 12.06 27.73
N MET A 248 -9.85 10.89 28.19
CA MET A 248 -11.25 10.70 28.57
C MET A 248 -11.41 11.02 30.04
N GLN A 249 -12.61 11.46 30.43
CA GLN A 249 -12.95 11.81 31.80
C GLN A 249 -13.49 10.60 32.58
N LEU A 250 -14.11 9.63 31.89
CA LEU A 250 -14.75 8.48 32.50
C LEU A 250 -13.91 7.22 32.32
N HIS A 251 -13.78 6.44 33.40
CA HIS A 251 -13.05 5.15 33.44
C HIS A 251 -11.62 5.23 32.87
N GLU A 252 -10.85 6.25 33.29
CA GLU A 252 -9.49 6.56 32.81
C GLU A 252 -8.50 5.39 32.83
N GLU A 253 -8.72 4.39 33.70
CA GLU A 253 -7.90 3.18 33.74
C GLU A 253 -8.09 2.27 32.52
N LEU A 254 -9.31 2.22 31.97
CA LEU A 254 -9.70 1.36 30.85
C LEU A 254 -9.79 2.14 29.53
N TYR A 255 -10.36 3.35 29.59
CA TYR A 255 -10.59 4.22 28.44
C TYR A 255 -9.72 5.47 28.55
N ARG A 256 -8.42 5.29 28.72
CA ARG A 256 -7.48 6.39 29.01
C ARG A 256 -7.54 7.55 28.01
N ASN A 257 -7.75 7.22 26.74
CA ASN A 257 -7.72 8.19 25.66
C ASN A 257 -8.81 7.92 24.61
N ILE A 258 -9.06 8.92 23.76
CA ILE A 258 -10.08 8.85 22.71
C ILE A 258 -9.96 7.61 21.84
N LEU A 259 -8.75 7.14 21.52
CA LEU A 259 -8.57 5.98 20.65
C LEU A 259 -8.97 4.68 21.35
N THR A 260 -8.64 4.51 22.63
CA THR A 260 -9.05 3.33 23.42
C THR A 260 -10.58 3.24 23.56
N LEU A 261 -11.25 4.36 23.88
CA LEU A 261 -12.71 4.40 23.95
C LEU A 261 -13.34 4.19 22.57
N PHE A 262 -12.79 4.84 21.54
CA PHE A 262 -13.26 4.71 20.16
C PHE A 262 -13.23 3.25 19.73
N LYS A 263 -12.09 2.56 19.86
CA LYS A 263 -11.97 1.15 19.44
C LYS A 263 -12.85 0.21 20.27
N ALA A 264 -13.10 0.51 21.55
CA ALA A 264 -14.03 -0.25 22.37
C ALA A 264 -15.47 -0.09 21.86
N LEU A 265 -15.92 1.14 21.65
CA LEU A 265 -17.25 1.44 21.11
C LEU A 265 -17.42 0.91 19.68
N THR A 266 -16.46 1.09 18.78
CA THR A 266 -16.58 0.60 17.40
C THR A 266 -16.24 -0.87 17.24
N ARG A 267 -15.89 -1.57 18.32
CA ARG A 267 -15.49 -2.98 18.33
C ARG A 267 -14.35 -3.30 17.35
N THR A 268 -13.38 -2.40 17.25
CA THR A 268 -12.24 -2.50 16.32
C THR A 268 -10.91 -2.76 17.03
N SER A 269 -10.94 -3.49 18.15
CA SER A 269 -9.74 -3.92 18.87
C SER A 269 -9.17 -5.22 18.28
N SER A 270 -7.85 -5.37 18.34
CA SER A 270 -7.09 -6.38 17.57
C SER A 270 -7.11 -7.79 18.13
N VAL A 271 -7.75 -8.04 19.27
CA VAL A 271 -7.55 -9.30 20.00
C VAL A 271 -8.46 -10.41 19.49
N ASP A 272 -9.70 -10.12 19.07
CA ASP A 272 -10.66 -11.14 18.60
C ASP A 272 -11.67 -10.62 17.54
N MET A 273 -11.53 -9.38 17.08
CA MET A 273 -12.49 -8.72 16.18
C MET A 273 -11.80 -8.11 14.96
N SER A 274 -12.58 -7.84 13.92
CA SER A 274 -12.11 -7.07 12.77
C SER A 274 -11.64 -5.69 13.22
N THR A 275 -10.43 -5.31 12.86
CA THR A 275 -9.92 -3.94 13.08
C THR A 275 -10.45 -2.96 12.04
N VAL A 276 -11.11 -3.47 10.99
CA VAL A 276 -11.72 -2.65 9.94
C VAL A 276 -13.08 -2.17 10.38
N LEU A 277 -13.20 -0.84 10.47
CA LEU A 277 -14.45 -0.13 10.66
C LEU A 277 -15.07 0.21 9.31
N ALA A 278 -16.34 -0.12 9.13
CA ALA A 278 -17.15 0.31 7.98
C ALA A 278 -18.45 0.96 8.50
N THR A 279 -18.65 2.22 8.13
CA THR A 279 -19.82 3.05 8.46
C THR A 279 -20.66 3.31 7.21
N TRP A 280 -21.80 3.98 7.34
CA TRP A 280 -22.61 4.37 6.18
C TRP A 280 -21.76 5.09 5.12
N THR A 281 -21.93 4.70 3.86
CA THR A 281 -21.15 5.26 2.73
C THR A 281 -21.51 6.70 2.40
N HIS A 282 -22.65 7.17 2.91
CA HIS A 282 -23.15 8.52 2.76
C HIS A 282 -23.82 8.97 4.05
N ARG A 283 -23.79 10.28 4.28
CA ARG A 283 -24.56 10.97 5.32
C ARG A 283 -25.14 12.26 4.70
N PRO A 284 -26.34 12.70 5.10
CA PRO A 284 -27.22 12.08 6.09
C PRO A 284 -27.83 10.74 5.62
N VAL A 285 -28.07 9.82 6.55
CA VAL A 285 -28.70 8.51 6.32
C VAL A 285 -30.21 8.66 6.38
N LYS A 286 -30.94 8.08 5.43
CA LYS A 286 -32.41 8.09 5.48
C LYS A 286 -32.91 7.34 6.70
N CYS A 287 -33.78 7.95 7.49
CA CYS A 287 -34.34 7.37 8.70
C CYS A 287 -35.87 7.49 8.70
N TYR A 288 -36.57 6.36 8.69
CA TYR A 288 -38.03 6.30 8.81
C TYR A 288 -38.42 6.00 10.26
N ILE A 289 -39.10 6.95 10.90
CA ILE A 289 -39.71 6.79 12.23
C ILE A 289 -41.23 6.98 12.05
N PRO A 290 -42.04 5.91 12.13
CA PRO A 290 -43.47 6.00 11.88
C PRO A 290 -44.21 6.77 12.98
N SER A 291 -45.24 7.53 12.61
CA SER A 291 -46.17 8.14 13.58
C SER A 291 -46.84 7.07 14.43
N TYR A 292 -46.73 7.18 15.76
CA TYR A 292 -47.39 6.28 16.71
C TYR A 292 -47.54 6.93 18.08
N VAL A 293 -48.75 6.89 18.62
CA VAL A 293 -49.04 7.28 20.01
C VAL A 293 -49.57 6.06 20.74
N ASN A 294 -48.93 5.71 21.85
CA ASN A 294 -49.36 4.53 22.61
C ASN A 294 -50.58 4.81 23.51
N VAL A 295 -51.05 3.77 24.21
CA VAL A 295 -52.22 3.84 25.10
C VAL A 295 -52.06 4.82 26.27
N ASN A 296 -50.83 5.21 26.61
CA ASN A 296 -50.53 6.19 27.66
C ASN A 296 -50.39 7.62 27.10
N GLY A 297 -50.66 7.84 25.81
CA GLY A 297 -50.55 9.14 25.16
C GLY A 297 -49.11 9.56 24.82
N ILE A 298 -48.15 8.61 24.83
CA ILE A 298 -46.74 8.89 24.52
C ILE A 298 -46.54 8.82 23.01
N ASP A 299 -46.01 9.90 22.43
CA ASP A 299 -45.69 10.03 21.01
C ASP A 299 -44.28 9.48 20.72
N TYR A 300 -44.23 8.33 20.06
CA TYR A 300 -42.96 7.65 19.76
C TYR A 300 -42.18 8.30 18.62
N GLU A 301 -42.86 8.95 17.69
CA GLU A 301 -42.19 9.65 16.60
C GLU A 301 -41.47 10.88 17.15
N ALA A 302 -42.15 11.64 18.00
CA ALA A 302 -41.56 12.81 18.66
C ALA A 302 -40.31 12.43 19.48
N GLU A 303 -40.40 11.40 20.34
CA GLU A 303 -39.27 10.96 21.16
C GLU A 303 -38.11 10.39 20.31
N GLY A 304 -38.42 9.63 19.26
CA GLY A 304 -37.40 9.09 18.35
C GLY A 304 -36.67 10.17 17.56
N ARG A 305 -37.41 11.17 17.06
CA ARG A 305 -36.82 12.33 16.36
C ARG A 305 -35.98 13.19 17.30
N ALA A 306 -36.42 13.39 18.54
CA ALA A 306 -35.64 14.12 19.55
C ALA A 306 -34.31 13.40 19.87
N ALA A 307 -34.34 12.07 20.03
CA ALA A 307 -33.13 11.29 20.28
C ALA A 307 -32.16 11.30 19.08
N ALA A 308 -32.68 11.20 17.85
CA ALA A 308 -31.87 11.33 16.64
C ALA A 308 -31.27 12.74 16.50
N GLN A 309 -32.04 13.79 16.81
CA GLN A 309 -31.54 15.15 16.85
C GLN A 309 -30.40 15.30 17.86
N ARG A 310 -30.53 14.69 19.05
CA ARG A 310 -29.47 14.72 20.06
C ARG A 310 -28.14 14.14 19.55
N TRP A 311 -28.18 13.04 18.79
CA TRP A 311 -26.99 12.48 18.13
C TRP A 311 -26.39 13.44 17.07
N MET A 312 -27.24 14.13 16.29
CA MET A 312 -26.77 15.11 15.30
C MET A 312 -26.13 16.34 15.97
N ASP A 313 -26.70 16.78 17.09
CA ASP A 313 -26.16 17.91 17.87
C ASP A 313 -24.76 17.60 18.43
N VAL A 314 -24.56 16.41 19.00
CA VAL A 314 -23.24 16.00 19.52
C VAL A 314 -22.23 15.77 18.39
N ALA A 315 -22.66 15.22 17.25
CA ALA A 315 -21.81 15.04 16.08
C ALA A 315 -21.39 16.38 15.46
N GLY A 316 -22.21 17.43 15.60
CA GLY A 316 -22.03 18.70 14.88
C GLY A 316 -22.22 18.56 13.37
N PHE A 317 -22.92 17.51 12.93
CA PHE A 317 -23.17 17.19 11.53
C PHE A 317 -24.50 16.42 11.39
N GLU A 318 -25.17 16.56 10.25
CA GLU A 318 -26.44 15.88 9.96
C GLU A 318 -26.21 14.38 9.72
N LEU A 319 -26.44 13.56 10.74
CA LEU A 319 -26.32 12.10 10.66
C LEU A 319 -27.51 11.46 9.93
N PHE A 320 -28.71 12.00 10.12
CA PHE A 320 -29.95 11.43 9.63
C PHE A 320 -30.79 12.46 8.89
N THR A 321 -31.45 12.01 7.82
CA THR A 321 -32.53 12.75 7.16
C THR A 321 -33.79 11.93 7.32
N PHE A 322 -34.85 12.53 7.85
CA PHE A 322 -36.09 11.83 8.06
C PHE A 322 -36.89 11.68 6.76
N VAL A 323 -37.54 10.54 6.59
CA VAL A 323 -38.36 10.23 5.41
C VAL A 323 -39.74 9.73 5.85
N ASP A 324 -40.73 9.80 4.96
CA ASP A 324 -42.14 9.44 5.25
C ASP A 324 -42.50 7.98 4.93
N SER A 325 -41.55 7.20 4.41
CA SER A 325 -41.70 5.77 4.16
C SER A 325 -40.38 5.02 4.37
N PRO A 326 -40.43 3.71 4.70
CA PRO A 326 -39.22 2.91 4.90
C PRO A 326 -38.27 2.98 3.69
N PRO A 327 -37.00 3.37 3.86
CA PRO A 327 -36.06 3.44 2.75
C PRO A 327 -35.50 2.06 2.39
N ASP A 328 -35.10 1.88 1.13
CA ASP A 328 -34.36 0.68 0.68
C ASP A 328 -32.97 0.58 1.33
N THR A 329 -32.36 1.74 1.60
CA THR A 329 -31.06 1.88 2.28
C THR A 329 -31.19 2.95 3.35
N GLY A 330 -30.95 2.57 4.60
CA GLY A 330 -31.08 3.47 5.75
C GLY A 330 -31.65 2.77 6.99
N VAL A 331 -32.23 3.57 7.88
CA VAL A 331 -32.77 3.13 9.16
C VAL A 331 -34.29 3.08 9.11
N THR A 332 -34.89 2.01 9.64
CA THR A 332 -36.35 1.86 9.78
C THR A 332 -36.71 1.49 11.22
N VAL A 333 -37.62 2.24 11.83
CA VAL A 333 -38.13 1.94 13.18
C VAL A 333 -39.44 1.15 13.10
N HIS A 334 -39.60 0.16 13.97
CA HIS A 334 -40.80 -0.67 14.12
C HIS A 334 -41.27 -0.72 15.57
N TYR A 335 -42.57 -0.63 15.80
CA TYR A 335 -43.18 -0.78 17.12
C TYR A 335 -43.88 -2.14 17.23
N LYS A 336 -43.48 -2.94 18.23
CA LYS A 336 -43.89 -4.33 18.41
C LYS A 336 -44.52 -4.56 19.77
N SER A 337 -45.39 -5.56 19.89
CA SER A 337 -45.91 -5.97 21.20
C SER A 337 -44.82 -6.61 22.06
N ARG A 338 -45.01 -6.66 23.38
CA ARG A 338 -44.12 -7.43 24.27
C ARG A 338 -44.03 -8.91 23.90
N SER A 339 -45.11 -9.50 23.39
CA SER A 339 -45.08 -10.90 22.94
C SER A 339 -44.16 -11.12 21.73
N GLN A 340 -44.00 -10.12 20.87
CA GLN A 340 -43.08 -10.15 19.73
C GLN A 340 -41.63 -9.85 20.14
N MET A 341 -41.42 -9.03 21.17
CA MET A 341 -40.09 -8.60 21.64
C MET A 341 -39.49 -9.49 22.74
N GLY A 342 -40.30 -10.32 23.39
CA GLY A 342 -39.88 -11.13 24.53
C GLY A 342 -39.47 -10.26 25.71
N ILE A 343 -38.22 -10.44 26.19
CA ILE A 343 -37.66 -9.67 27.31
C ILE A 343 -37.07 -8.32 26.89
N GLN A 344 -36.87 -8.11 25.58
CA GLN A 344 -36.24 -6.90 25.06
C GLN A 344 -37.25 -5.76 25.03
N ILE A 345 -36.74 -4.54 25.23
CA ILE A 345 -37.54 -3.30 25.11
C ILE A 345 -37.11 -2.45 23.91
N GLY A 346 -35.89 -2.69 23.41
CA GLY A 346 -35.36 -2.19 22.16
C GLY A 346 -34.31 -3.17 21.62
N ILE A 347 -34.18 -3.24 20.30
CA ILE A 347 -33.09 -3.94 19.62
C ILE A 347 -32.87 -3.36 18.22
N THR A 348 -31.61 -3.19 17.85
CA THR A 348 -31.19 -2.83 16.49
C THR A 348 -30.66 -4.06 15.77
N ARG A 349 -31.17 -4.30 14.56
CA ARG A 349 -30.73 -5.37 13.66
C ARG A 349 -30.02 -4.77 12.47
N HIS A 350 -28.84 -5.30 12.15
CA HIS A 350 -27.98 -4.79 11.09
C HIS A 350 -28.02 -5.67 9.85
N THR A 351 -28.04 -5.04 8.68
CA THR A 351 -27.83 -5.68 7.37
C THR A 351 -26.68 -4.96 6.66
N ASP A 352 -25.58 -5.68 6.49
CA ASP A 352 -24.36 -5.15 5.87
C ASP A 352 -24.15 -5.73 4.47
N GLY A 353 -23.50 -4.93 3.62
CA GLY A 353 -23.01 -5.36 2.32
C GLY A 353 -21.75 -6.23 2.42
N ALA A 354 -21.34 -6.81 1.30
CA ALA A 354 -20.16 -7.67 1.22
C ALA A 354 -18.83 -6.97 1.57
N ASP A 355 -18.80 -5.64 1.48
CA ASP A 355 -17.67 -4.79 1.84
C ASP A 355 -17.68 -4.33 3.32
N GLY A 356 -18.71 -4.73 4.06
CA GLY A 356 -18.94 -4.42 5.48
C GLY A 356 -19.72 -3.13 5.73
N HIS A 357 -20.08 -2.36 4.69
CA HIS A 357 -20.85 -1.14 4.88
C HIS A 357 -22.32 -1.46 5.23
N PRO A 358 -22.96 -0.70 6.13
CA PRO A 358 -24.39 -0.85 6.37
C PRO A 358 -25.20 -0.58 5.09
N ILE A 359 -26.18 -1.42 4.85
CA ILE A 359 -27.22 -1.22 3.84
C ILE A 359 -28.52 -0.84 4.54
N ARG A 360 -28.89 -1.55 5.59
CA ARG A 360 -30.15 -1.33 6.28
C ARG A 360 -30.03 -1.69 7.75
N ASP A 361 -30.52 -0.80 8.61
CA ASP A 361 -30.72 -1.08 10.02
C ASP A 361 -32.21 -1.01 10.36
N ASP A 362 -32.69 -1.98 11.14
CA ASP A 362 -34.05 -2.02 11.66
C ASP A 362 -34.02 -1.91 13.18
N ILE A 363 -34.63 -0.85 13.74
CA ILE A 363 -34.80 -0.66 15.18
C ILE A 363 -36.18 -1.15 15.56
N ASP A 364 -36.26 -2.17 16.42
CA ASP A 364 -37.53 -2.66 16.96
C ASP A 364 -37.69 -2.19 18.42
N LEU A 365 -38.84 -1.61 18.76
CA LEU A 365 -39.17 -1.13 20.12
C LEU A 365 -40.50 -1.69 20.61
N VAL A 366 -40.64 -1.93 21.91
CA VAL A 366 -41.95 -2.29 22.46
C VAL A 366 -42.92 -1.10 22.40
N ASN A 367 -44.16 -1.37 22.02
CA ASN A 367 -45.18 -0.35 21.71
C ASN A 367 -45.97 0.15 22.94
N ASP A 368 -45.66 -0.31 24.15
CA ASP A 368 -46.40 0.00 25.38
C ASP A 368 -45.52 0.63 26.47
N MET A 369 -44.54 1.48 26.08
CA MET A 369 -43.65 2.14 27.03
C MET A 369 -44.44 2.95 28.07
N PRO A 370 -44.09 2.83 29.36
CA PRO A 370 -44.81 3.52 30.44
C PRO A 370 -44.31 4.96 30.65
N SER A 371 -43.23 5.39 30.00
CA SER A 371 -42.58 6.68 30.23
C SER A 371 -41.91 7.18 28.96
N ALA A 372 -42.17 8.45 28.62
CA ALA A 372 -41.52 9.16 27.51
C ALA A 372 -40.01 9.25 27.72
N THR A 373 -39.56 9.63 28.93
CA THR A 373 -38.13 9.67 29.28
C THR A 373 -37.45 8.31 29.10
N LYS A 374 -38.10 7.21 29.46
CA LYS A 374 -37.54 5.87 29.26
C LYS A 374 -37.46 5.52 27.77
N LEU A 375 -38.49 5.87 26.99
CA LEU A 375 -38.52 5.67 25.55
C LEU A 375 -37.40 6.46 24.84
N TYR A 376 -37.23 7.73 25.19
CA TYR A 376 -36.16 8.61 24.69
C TYR A 376 -34.78 7.97 24.87
N LYS A 377 -34.47 7.48 26.07
CA LYS A 377 -33.19 6.81 26.38
C LYS A 377 -32.96 5.55 25.54
N ILE A 378 -34.00 4.73 25.36
CA ILE A 378 -33.90 3.53 24.52
C ILE A 378 -33.66 3.94 23.07
N PHE A 379 -34.37 4.94 22.56
CA PHE A 379 -34.12 5.47 21.22
C PHE A 379 -32.67 5.96 21.06
N MET A 380 -32.13 6.73 22.01
CA MET A 380 -30.74 7.18 21.95
C MET A 380 -29.78 5.99 21.88
N HIS A 381 -29.98 4.97 22.71
CA HIS A 381 -29.15 3.75 22.71
C HIS A 381 -29.21 3.01 21.37
N GLU A 382 -30.41 2.73 20.86
CA GLU A 382 -30.59 1.98 19.61
C GLU A 382 -30.09 2.76 18.39
N LEU A 383 -30.30 4.08 18.36
CA LEU A 383 -29.73 4.93 17.31
C LEU A 383 -28.19 4.94 17.36
N GLY A 384 -27.59 4.82 18.55
CA GLY A 384 -26.16 4.63 18.72
C GLY A 384 -25.64 3.39 17.97
N HIS A 385 -26.39 2.28 17.98
CA HIS A 385 -26.06 1.10 17.18
C HIS A 385 -26.09 1.39 15.68
N THR A 386 -27.05 2.20 15.20
CA THR A 386 -27.13 2.55 13.77
C THR A 386 -25.96 3.38 13.29
N ILE A 387 -25.31 4.13 14.19
CA ILE A 387 -24.06 4.84 13.90
C ILE A 387 -22.83 4.00 14.24
N ARG A 388 -22.96 2.67 14.34
CA ARG A 388 -21.88 1.70 14.57
C ARG A 388 -21.18 1.81 15.92
N LEU A 389 -21.88 2.32 16.94
CA LEU A 389 -21.43 2.18 18.32
C LEU A 389 -21.94 0.84 18.89
N GLY A 390 -21.07 0.13 19.56
CA GLY A 390 -21.33 -1.09 20.29
C GLY A 390 -21.48 -0.81 21.78
N HIS A 391 -21.79 -1.86 22.54
CA HIS A 391 -21.98 -1.74 23.97
C HIS A 391 -20.70 -1.49 24.77
N LEU A 392 -20.87 -0.78 25.89
CA LEU A 392 -19.92 -0.71 27.01
C LEU A 392 -20.52 -1.37 28.26
N ASP A 393 -19.65 -1.73 29.21
CA ASP A 393 -20.03 -2.38 30.47
C ASP A 393 -20.30 -1.39 31.62
N PHE A 394 -20.29 -0.08 31.36
CA PHE A 394 -20.44 0.96 32.39
C PHE A 394 -21.68 1.82 32.17
N SER A 395 -22.41 2.07 33.26
CA SER A 395 -23.72 2.73 33.25
C SER A 395 -23.70 4.23 32.96
N ASP A 396 -22.52 4.84 32.95
CA ASP A 396 -22.35 6.26 32.68
C ASP A 396 -22.54 6.60 31.19
N PHE A 397 -22.37 5.62 30.30
CA PHE A 397 -22.47 5.79 28.85
C PHE A 397 -23.84 5.42 28.31
N ILE A 398 -24.35 6.16 27.32
CA ILE A 398 -25.64 5.82 26.71
C ILE A 398 -25.60 4.45 26.02
N MET A 399 -24.42 4.03 25.57
CA MET A 399 -24.17 2.70 25.02
C MET A 399 -23.97 1.60 26.08
N TYR A 400 -24.37 1.82 27.33
CA TYR A 400 -24.36 0.80 28.38
C TYR A 400 -25.23 -0.40 27.99
N ARG A 401 -24.69 -1.62 28.06
CA ARG A 401 -25.46 -2.86 27.76
C ARG A 401 -26.59 -3.16 28.75
N GLY A 402 -26.54 -2.55 29.93
CA GLY A 402 -27.42 -2.86 31.05
C GLY A 402 -28.56 -1.85 31.21
N THR A 403 -29.22 -1.93 32.36
CA THR A 403 -30.24 -0.96 32.76
C THR A 403 -30.05 -0.60 34.23
N PRO A 404 -30.39 0.63 34.67
CA PRO A 404 -30.95 1.73 33.87
C PRO A 404 -29.92 2.38 32.91
N LEU A 405 -30.42 2.95 31.81
CA LEU A 405 -29.63 3.79 30.91
C LEU A 405 -29.45 5.20 31.52
N PRO A 406 -28.31 5.87 31.27
CA PRO A 406 -28.07 7.23 31.75
C PRO A 406 -29.02 8.24 31.10
N ASP A 407 -28.96 9.49 31.54
CA ASP A 407 -29.87 10.55 31.09
C ASP A 407 -29.55 11.06 29.68
N ASP A 408 -28.28 11.03 29.26
CA ASP A 408 -27.83 11.64 28.01
C ASP A 408 -26.49 11.06 27.54
N ILE A 409 -26.05 11.50 26.37
CA ILE A 409 -24.74 11.22 25.76
C ILE A 409 -23.64 11.97 26.54
N THR A 410 -22.58 11.27 26.90
CA THR A 410 -21.44 11.85 27.64
C THR A 410 -20.55 12.74 26.75
N GLU A 411 -19.70 13.56 27.37
CA GLU A 411 -18.67 14.31 26.63
C GLU A 411 -17.69 13.38 25.91
N ASP A 412 -17.33 12.25 26.53
CA ASP A 412 -16.43 11.28 25.93
C ASP A 412 -17.06 10.55 24.73
N GLU A 413 -18.34 10.15 24.81
CA GLU A 413 -19.08 9.65 23.63
C GLU A 413 -19.19 10.71 22.53
N THR A 414 -19.35 11.98 22.90
CA THR A 414 -19.36 13.10 21.94
C THR A 414 -18.03 13.18 21.18
N LYS A 415 -16.88 13.07 21.87
CA LYS A 415 -15.56 13.04 21.22
C LYS A 415 -15.44 11.86 20.24
N VAL A 416 -15.91 10.67 20.64
CA VAL A 416 -15.91 9.47 19.81
C VAL A 416 -16.75 9.63 18.56
N VAL A 417 -17.96 10.18 18.67
CA VAL A 417 -18.83 10.39 17.49
C VAL A 417 -18.25 11.42 16.54
N LYS A 418 -17.65 12.50 17.05
CA LYS A 418 -16.95 13.48 16.18
C LYS A 418 -15.81 12.83 15.41
N LEU A 419 -15.01 11.99 16.07
CA LEU A 419 -13.95 11.22 15.42
C LEU A 419 -14.52 10.23 14.38
N LEU A 420 -15.62 9.55 14.70
CA LEU A 420 -16.29 8.61 13.81
C LEU A 420 -16.79 9.29 12.52
N VAL A 421 -17.29 10.51 12.64
CA VAL A 421 -17.77 11.29 11.50
C VAL A 421 -16.62 11.81 10.65
N ALA A 422 -15.51 12.19 11.28
CA ALA A 422 -14.33 12.74 10.62
C ALA A 422 -13.49 11.68 9.86
N LEU A 423 -13.56 10.42 10.30
CA LEU A 423 -12.87 9.32 9.64
C LEU A 423 -13.54 8.91 8.31
N PRO A 424 -12.78 8.33 7.37
CA PRO A 424 -13.34 7.77 6.14
C PRO A 424 -14.36 6.69 6.47
N SER A 425 -15.34 6.50 5.58
CA SER A 425 -16.40 5.52 5.80
C SER A 425 -15.88 4.08 5.97
N ARG A 426 -14.66 3.80 5.49
CA ARG A 426 -13.95 2.54 5.72
C ARG A 426 -12.50 2.79 6.09
N ILE A 427 -12.07 2.26 7.24
CA ILE A 427 -10.69 2.40 7.71
C ILE A 427 -10.27 1.21 8.56
N ASP A 428 -9.01 0.79 8.43
CA ASP A 428 -8.40 -0.17 9.33
C ASP A 428 -7.81 0.55 10.55
N MET A 429 -8.42 0.35 11.71
CA MET A 429 -8.01 0.98 12.97
C MET A 429 -6.73 0.35 13.56
N ALA A 430 -6.24 -0.77 13.01
CA ALA A 430 -4.98 -1.37 13.41
C ALA A 430 -3.76 -0.50 13.12
N ILE A 431 -3.91 0.49 12.23
CA ILE A 431 -2.82 1.41 11.90
C ILE A 431 -2.54 2.40 13.04
N TYR A 432 -3.45 2.60 13.98
CA TYR A 432 -3.29 3.56 15.08
C TYR A 432 -2.85 2.89 16.37
N ASP A 433 -1.83 3.48 16.99
CA ASP A 433 -1.28 3.07 18.28
C ASP A 433 -2.06 3.72 19.44
N GLU A 434 -2.58 2.87 20.35
CA GLU A 434 -3.33 3.28 21.55
C GLU A 434 -2.45 3.74 22.70
N SER A 435 -1.13 3.50 22.62
CA SER A 435 -0.19 3.99 23.61
C SER A 435 -0.15 5.52 23.64
N ASN A 436 0.21 6.06 24.80
CA ASN A 436 0.40 7.50 24.95
C ASN A 436 1.59 7.94 24.06
N PRO A 437 1.45 9.06 23.35
CA PRO A 437 2.39 9.50 22.31
C PRO A 437 3.75 10.01 22.81
#